data_AF-A0A946QU18-F1
#
_entry.id   AF-A0A946QU18-F1
#
_cell.length_a   1.000
_cell.length_b   1.000
_cell.length_c   1.000
_cell.angle_alpha   90.00
_cell.angle_beta   90.00
_cell.angle_gamma   90.00
#
_symmetry.space_group_name_H-M   'P 1'
#
loop_
_entity.id
_entity.type
_entity.pdbx_description
1 polymer ?
#
loop_
_entity_poly.entity_id
_entity_poly.type
_entity_poly.pdbx_seq_one_letter_code
_entity_poly.pdbx_strand_id
1 'polypeptide(L)'
;MKKIFLFITLVFAFGFYLKSQAETFPENAIKKDLKTAEKIFINHADDCLDLFEQAAQKESITGVAIIAFIPGDATESWISKMKVVGRLADNEANLLAIAYAKASEMAVTLKNSGNSARKSINGELGYMGGVIAKIDGGYLVGAFSGGSGQQDVDVSELGLEWLAEKFKK
;
A
#
# COMPACT_ATOMS: atom_id res chain seq x y z
N MET A 1 -43.93 -6.46 -38.93
CA MET A 1 -43.44 -7.57 -38.08
C MET A 1 -41.98 -8.00 -38.37
N LYS A 2 -41.46 -7.94 -39.61
CA LYS A 2 -40.06 -8.31 -39.93
C LYS A 2 -38.96 -7.39 -39.33
N LYS A 3 -39.26 -6.11 -39.06
CA LYS A 3 -38.25 -5.14 -38.55
C LYS A 3 -37.96 -5.25 -37.05
N ILE A 4 -38.88 -5.81 -36.26
CA ILE A 4 -38.71 -6.01 -34.81
C ILE A 4 -37.83 -7.25 -34.54
N PHE A 5 -37.94 -8.28 -35.38
CA PHE A 5 -37.09 -9.48 -35.28
C PHE A 5 -35.62 -9.20 -35.56
N LEU A 6 -35.31 -8.21 -36.41
CA LEU A 6 -33.93 -7.86 -36.77
C LEU A 6 -33.19 -7.10 -35.64
N PHE A 7 -33.93 -6.41 -34.77
CA PHE A 7 -33.35 -5.66 -33.66
C PHE A 7 -33.01 -6.55 -32.47
N ILE A 8 -33.82 -7.59 -32.22
CA ILE A 8 -33.59 -8.55 -31.14
C ILE A 8 -32.35 -9.42 -31.44
N THR A 9 -32.15 -9.84 -32.69
CA THR A 9 -30.94 -10.59 -33.07
C THR A 9 -29.66 -9.77 -32.98
N LEU A 10 -29.71 -8.45 -33.25
CA LEU A 10 -28.55 -7.56 -33.14
C LEU A 10 -28.12 -7.36 -31.68
N VAL A 11 -29.07 -7.25 -30.74
CA VAL A 11 -28.79 -7.09 -29.30
C VAL A 11 -28.20 -8.37 -28.70
N PHE A 12 -28.68 -9.55 -29.12
CA PHE A 12 -28.10 -10.83 -28.68
C PHE A 12 -26.69 -11.07 -29.24
N ALA A 13 -26.43 -10.67 -30.49
CA ALA A 13 -25.09 -10.78 -31.08
C ALA A 13 -24.08 -9.85 -30.37
N PHE A 14 -24.50 -8.65 -29.97
CA PHE A 14 -23.64 -7.71 -29.25
C PHE A 14 -23.39 -8.13 -27.79
N GLY A 15 -24.40 -8.70 -27.12
CA GLY A 15 -24.27 -9.25 -25.77
C GLY A 15 -23.29 -10.43 -25.68
N PHE A 16 -23.24 -11.28 -26.72
CA PHE A 16 -22.25 -12.36 -26.80
C PHE A 16 -20.85 -11.86 -27.17
N TYR A 17 -20.74 -10.83 -28.01
CA TYR A 17 -19.44 -10.26 -28.39
C TYR A 17 -18.73 -9.57 -27.22
N LEU A 18 -19.48 -8.87 -26.35
CA LEU A 18 -18.92 -8.27 -25.13
C LEU A 18 -18.51 -9.32 -24.09
N LYS A 19 -19.25 -10.44 -23.99
CA LYS A 19 -18.88 -11.54 -23.10
C LYS A 19 -17.65 -12.32 -23.58
N SER A 20 -17.39 -12.30 -24.89
CA SER A 20 -16.23 -12.94 -25.52
C SER A 20 -14.93 -12.14 -25.39
N GLN A 21 -15.00 -10.82 -25.13
CA GLN A 21 -13.82 -9.98 -24.89
C GLN A 21 -13.50 -9.72 -23.41
N ALA A 22 -14.35 -10.18 -22.49
CA ALA A 22 -13.90 -10.47 -21.15
C ALA A 22 -13.08 -11.77 -21.21
N GLU A 23 -11.90 -11.69 -21.82
CA GLU A 23 -10.88 -12.72 -21.66
C GLU A 23 -10.70 -12.92 -20.17
N THR A 24 -11.14 -14.08 -19.70
CA THR A 24 -10.91 -14.58 -18.37
C THR A 24 -9.39 -14.69 -18.19
N PHE A 25 -8.75 -13.62 -17.71
CA PHE A 25 -7.53 -13.77 -16.94
C PHE A 25 -7.90 -14.75 -15.83
N PRO A 26 -7.28 -15.94 -15.79
CA PRO A 26 -7.76 -16.97 -14.90
C PRO A 26 -7.61 -16.43 -13.48
N GLU A 27 -8.72 -16.30 -12.78
CA GLU A 27 -8.81 -15.89 -11.37
C GLU A 27 -7.77 -16.63 -10.51
N ASN A 28 -7.46 -17.88 -10.90
CA ASN A 28 -6.42 -18.72 -10.31
C ASN A 28 -4.98 -18.20 -10.49
N ALA A 29 -4.65 -17.59 -11.64
CA ALA A 29 -3.34 -16.98 -11.86
C ALA A 29 -3.17 -15.72 -11.03
N ILE A 30 -4.22 -14.87 -10.95
CA ILE A 30 -4.23 -13.67 -10.09
C ILE A 30 -4.04 -14.08 -8.63
N LYS A 31 -4.82 -15.05 -8.13
CA LYS A 31 -4.66 -15.56 -6.75
C LYS A 31 -3.28 -16.15 -6.47
N LYS A 32 -2.66 -16.81 -7.46
CA LYS A 32 -1.30 -17.36 -7.32
C LYS A 32 -0.24 -16.26 -7.24
N ASP A 33 -0.41 -15.21 -8.04
CA ASP A 33 0.51 -14.06 -8.06
C ASP A 33 0.44 -13.28 -6.74
N LEU A 34 -0.77 -13.01 -6.24
CA LEU A 34 -0.98 -12.37 -4.93
C LEU A 34 -0.36 -13.16 -3.77
N LYS A 35 -0.52 -14.50 -3.76
CA LYS A 35 0.14 -15.36 -2.76
C LYS A 35 1.66 -15.32 -2.85
N THR A 36 2.19 -15.11 -4.05
CA THR A 36 3.64 -15.00 -4.26
C THR A 36 4.14 -13.66 -3.72
N ALA A 37 3.46 -12.56 -4.04
CA ALA A 37 3.76 -11.23 -3.52
C ALA A 37 3.67 -11.18 -1.99
N GLU A 38 2.63 -11.77 -1.41
CA GLU A 38 2.46 -11.87 0.05
C GLU A 38 3.65 -12.59 0.72
N LYS A 39 4.10 -13.69 0.11
CA LYS A 39 5.27 -14.44 0.61
C LYS A 39 6.56 -13.64 0.49
N ILE A 40 6.76 -12.89 -0.59
CA ILE A 40 7.92 -12.00 -0.75
C ILE A 40 7.90 -10.95 0.37
N PHE A 41 6.76 -10.32 0.63
CA PHE A 41 6.61 -9.35 1.71
C PHE A 41 6.97 -9.98 3.07
N ILE A 42 6.36 -11.11 3.42
CA ILE A 42 6.58 -11.77 4.71
C ILE A 42 8.06 -12.13 4.91
N ASN A 43 8.73 -12.61 3.86
CA ASN A 43 10.13 -13.02 3.92
C ASN A 43 11.12 -11.86 4.10
N HIS A 44 10.75 -10.64 3.70
CA HIS A 44 11.64 -9.47 3.71
C HIS A 44 11.18 -8.35 4.65
N ALA A 45 10.06 -8.54 5.35
CA ALA A 45 9.49 -7.54 6.24
C ALA A 45 10.44 -7.18 7.40
N ASP A 46 11.10 -8.16 8.00
CA ASP A 46 12.05 -7.93 9.09
C ASP A 46 13.29 -7.17 8.62
N ASP A 47 13.92 -7.63 7.54
CA ASP A 47 15.07 -6.96 6.94
C ASP A 47 14.78 -5.49 6.58
N CYS A 48 13.58 -5.23 6.05
CA CYS A 48 13.13 -3.88 5.74
C CYS A 48 12.98 -3.02 7.01
N LEU A 49 12.35 -3.55 8.07
CA LEU A 49 12.22 -2.84 9.34
C LEU A 49 13.57 -2.61 10.03
N ASP A 50 14.55 -3.49 9.84
CA ASP A 50 15.93 -3.29 10.29
C ASP A 50 16.61 -2.14 9.54
N LEU A 51 16.29 -1.92 8.26
CA LEU A 51 16.77 -0.76 7.50
C LEU A 51 16.11 0.54 7.97
N PHE A 52 14.81 0.54 8.28
CA PHE A 52 14.13 1.68 8.92
C PHE A 52 14.81 2.05 10.23
N GLU A 53 15.09 1.05 11.09
CA GLU A 53 15.78 1.27 12.36
C GLU A 53 17.17 1.86 12.16
N GLN A 54 17.97 1.30 11.25
CA GLN A 54 19.31 1.83 10.95
C GLN A 54 19.26 3.27 10.42
N ALA A 55 18.29 3.60 9.57
CA ALA A 55 18.12 4.96 9.06
C ALA A 55 17.72 5.92 10.19
N ALA A 56 16.76 5.54 11.03
CA ALA A 56 16.35 6.34 12.18
C ALA A 56 17.50 6.57 13.17
N GLN A 57 18.34 5.55 13.41
CA GLN A 57 19.52 5.67 14.26
C GLN A 57 20.56 6.65 13.69
N LYS A 58 20.79 6.66 12.37
CA LYS A 58 21.68 7.63 11.72
C LYS A 58 21.22 9.07 11.91
N GLU A 59 19.91 9.28 11.87
CA GLU A 59 19.27 10.58 12.12
C GLU A 59 19.10 10.91 13.61
N SER A 60 19.54 10.02 14.51
CA SER A 60 19.35 10.14 15.97
C SER A 60 17.89 10.32 16.39
N ILE A 61 16.96 9.70 15.67
CA ILE A 61 15.51 9.74 15.98
C ILE A 61 15.02 8.39 16.52
N THR A 62 14.00 8.44 17.37
CA THR A 62 13.32 7.27 17.94
C THR A 62 11.84 7.34 17.62
N GLY A 63 11.19 6.21 17.40
CA GLY A 63 9.80 6.16 17.01
C GLY A 63 9.31 4.78 16.65
N VAL A 64 8.35 4.72 15.73
CA VAL A 64 7.76 3.47 15.25
C VAL A 64 7.81 3.43 13.73
N ALA A 65 8.34 2.33 13.21
CA ALA A 65 8.30 1.98 11.79
C ALA A 65 7.16 1.00 11.55
N ILE A 66 6.42 1.19 10.46
CA ILE A 66 5.47 0.22 9.94
C ILE A 66 5.73 0.00 8.45
N ILE A 67 5.51 -1.23 8.00
CA ILE A 67 5.44 -1.58 6.60
C ILE A 67 4.19 -2.41 6.35
N ALA A 68 3.58 -2.23 5.18
CA ALA A 68 2.39 -2.99 4.79
C ALA A 68 2.43 -3.37 3.31
N PHE A 69 1.83 -4.50 3.00
CA PHE A 69 1.48 -4.91 1.65
C PHE A 69 -0.03 -4.91 1.50
N ILE A 70 -0.51 -4.18 0.50
CA ILE A 70 -1.91 -4.04 0.11
C ILE A 70 -2.09 -4.81 -1.21
N PRO A 71 -2.78 -5.97 -1.20
CA PRO A 71 -3.03 -6.72 -2.43
C PRO A 71 -4.00 -5.99 -3.37
N GLY A 72 -3.70 -6.00 -4.66
CA GLY A 72 -4.57 -5.48 -5.71
C GLY A 72 -4.60 -3.96 -5.86
N ASP A 73 -5.65 -3.45 -6.53
CA ASP A 73 -5.79 -2.02 -6.86
C ASP A 73 -6.67 -1.25 -5.86
N ALA A 74 -7.39 -1.97 -5.00
CA ALA A 74 -8.24 -1.39 -3.96
C ALA A 74 -7.90 -2.02 -2.61
N THR A 75 -7.86 -1.19 -1.56
CA THR A 75 -7.60 -1.66 -0.20
C THR A 75 -8.83 -2.35 0.38
N GLU A 76 -8.90 -3.67 0.23
CA GLU A 76 -9.91 -4.52 0.92
C GLU A 76 -9.34 -5.15 2.20
N SER A 77 -8.06 -5.50 2.16
CA SER A 77 -7.28 -6.02 3.27
C SER A 77 -5.81 -5.68 3.06
N TRP A 78 -5.01 -5.79 4.11
CA TRP A 78 -3.55 -5.69 4.00
C TRP A 78 -2.90 -6.67 4.97
N ILE A 79 -1.61 -6.87 4.81
CA ILE A 79 -0.76 -7.42 5.86
C ILE A 79 0.28 -6.37 6.24
N SER A 80 0.60 -6.27 7.53
CA SER A 80 1.57 -5.28 8.01
C SER A 80 2.44 -5.85 9.10
N LYS A 81 3.64 -5.28 9.23
CA LYS A 81 4.56 -5.52 10.33
C LYS A 81 5.06 -4.18 10.85
N MET A 82 5.36 -4.13 12.15
CA MET A 82 5.86 -2.92 12.80
C MET A 82 7.08 -3.22 13.63
N LYS A 83 7.92 -2.19 13.82
CA LYS A 83 9.06 -2.22 14.72
C LYS A 83 9.10 -0.94 15.55
N VAL A 84 9.28 -1.11 16.86
CA VAL A 84 9.55 0.00 17.77
C VAL A 84 11.03 0.31 17.72
N VAL A 85 11.37 1.54 17.34
CA VAL A 85 12.72 2.09 17.34
C VAL A 85 12.87 2.96 18.57
N GLY A 86 13.29 2.36 19.69
CA GLY A 86 13.47 3.07 20.97
C GLY A 86 12.19 3.32 21.76
N ARG A 87 11.11 3.90 21.17
CA ARG A 87 9.87 4.19 21.91
C ARG A 87 8.59 4.04 21.07
N LEU A 88 7.54 3.50 21.69
CA LEU A 88 6.22 3.28 21.07
C LEU A 88 5.33 4.54 21.12
N ALA A 89 5.50 5.34 22.17
CA ALA A 89 4.73 6.55 22.47
C ALA A 89 5.56 7.45 23.40
N ASP A 90 5.16 8.71 23.52
CA ASP A 90 5.64 9.65 24.55
C ASP A 90 4.45 10.33 25.25
N ASN A 91 4.72 11.36 26.05
CA ASN A 91 3.70 12.07 26.82
C ASN A 91 2.70 12.86 25.95
N GLU A 92 3.05 13.13 24.70
CA GLU A 92 2.29 13.97 23.77
C GLU A 92 1.67 13.15 22.62
N ALA A 93 2.30 12.02 22.25
CA ALA A 93 1.96 11.30 21.04
C ALA A 93 2.00 9.76 21.20
N ASN A 94 0.98 9.10 20.65
CA ASN A 94 1.02 7.67 20.37
C ASN A 94 1.61 7.47 18.96
N LEU A 95 2.92 7.19 18.90
CA LEU A 95 3.66 7.14 17.62
C LEU A 95 3.20 5.97 16.75
N LEU A 96 2.81 4.84 17.34
CA LEU A 96 2.21 3.73 16.59
C LEU A 96 0.89 4.14 15.92
N ALA A 97 0.01 4.83 16.66
CA ALA A 97 -1.26 5.30 16.12
C ALA A 97 -1.05 6.30 14.98
N ILE A 98 -0.08 7.21 15.13
CA ILE A 98 0.27 8.19 14.09
C ILE A 98 0.85 7.49 12.85
N ALA A 99 1.75 6.51 13.03
CA ALA A 99 2.30 5.74 11.91
C ALA A 99 1.18 5.02 11.13
N TYR A 100 0.24 4.35 11.82
CA TYR A 100 -0.90 3.72 11.17
C TYR A 100 -1.89 4.71 10.55
N ALA A 101 -2.06 5.91 11.12
CA ALA A 101 -2.86 6.97 10.49
C ALA A 101 -2.23 7.38 9.13
N LYS A 102 -0.90 7.55 9.07
CA LYS A 102 -0.18 7.80 7.81
C LYS A 102 -0.39 6.65 6.81
N ALA A 103 -0.21 5.40 7.22
CA ALA A 103 -0.45 4.25 6.32
C ALA A 103 -1.89 4.13 5.83
N SER A 104 -2.86 4.41 6.69
CA SER A 104 -4.28 4.36 6.32
C SER A 104 -4.63 5.45 5.31
N GLU A 105 -4.09 6.65 5.49
CA GLU A 105 -4.23 7.74 4.51
C GLU A 105 -3.68 7.32 3.13
N MET A 106 -2.51 6.70 3.08
CA MET A 106 -1.89 6.23 1.83
C MET A 106 -2.69 5.10 1.18
N ALA A 107 -3.22 4.17 1.96
CA ALA A 107 -4.04 3.07 1.45
C ALA A 107 -5.38 3.53 0.84
N VAL A 108 -5.90 4.68 1.28
CA VAL A 108 -7.12 5.27 0.71
C VAL A 108 -6.80 6.15 -0.49
N THR A 109 -5.72 6.95 -0.42
CA THR A 109 -5.39 7.95 -1.44
C THR A 109 -4.52 7.43 -2.57
N LEU A 110 -3.81 6.33 -2.34
CA LEU A 110 -2.74 5.80 -3.19
C LEU A 110 -1.65 6.84 -3.47
N LYS A 111 -1.38 7.71 -2.50
CA LYS A 111 -0.37 8.77 -2.50
C LYS A 111 0.38 8.75 -1.18
N ASN A 112 1.59 9.33 -1.14
CA ASN A 112 2.34 9.51 0.11
C ASN A 112 1.52 10.27 1.16
N SER A 113 1.81 10.03 2.45
CA SER A 113 1.04 10.64 3.54
C SER A 113 1.27 12.15 3.63
N GLY A 114 0.27 12.88 4.12
CA GLY A 114 0.30 14.35 4.15
C GLY A 114 0.04 15.00 2.79
N ASN A 115 -0.47 14.25 1.82
CA ASN A 115 -0.83 14.78 0.52
C ASN A 115 -2.17 15.53 0.58
N SER A 116 -2.21 16.77 0.09
CA SER A 116 -3.39 17.65 0.15
C SER A 116 -4.41 17.44 -1.00
N ALA A 117 -4.31 16.36 -1.77
CA ALA A 117 -5.19 16.12 -2.93
C ALA A 117 -6.67 15.94 -2.56
N ARG A 118 -6.98 15.65 -1.29
CA ARG A 118 -8.34 15.71 -0.77
C ARG A 118 -8.34 16.21 0.67
N LYS A 119 -9.54 16.58 1.15
CA LYS A 119 -9.75 16.83 2.58
C LYS A 119 -9.48 15.55 3.37
N SER A 120 -8.78 15.68 4.49
CA SER A 120 -8.58 14.59 5.45
C SER A 120 -9.93 14.11 5.99
N ILE A 121 -10.05 12.80 6.19
CA ILE A 121 -11.20 12.19 6.85
C ILE A 121 -10.87 11.89 8.31
N ASN A 122 -11.90 11.56 9.11
CA ASN A 122 -11.69 11.24 10.52
C ASN A 122 -10.71 10.07 10.67
N GLY A 123 -9.69 10.25 11.52
CA GLY A 123 -8.60 9.29 11.71
C GLY A 123 -7.34 9.60 10.92
N GLU A 124 -7.39 10.51 9.95
CA GLU A 124 -6.21 11.00 9.23
C GLU A 124 -5.69 12.29 9.87
N LEU A 125 -4.37 12.39 9.94
CA LEU A 125 -3.68 13.54 10.52
C LEU A 125 -3.12 14.49 9.47
N GLY A 126 -2.99 14.04 8.21
CA GLY A 126 -2.34 14.81 7.15
C GLY A 126 -0.84 15.04 7.42
N TYR A 127 -0.22 14.15 8.19
CA TYR A 127 1.20 14.26 8.53
C TYR A 127 2.06 13.57 7.48
N MET A 128 3.14 14.25 7.08
CA MET A 128 4.22 13.63 6.31
C MET A 128 4.94 12.57 7.15
N GLY A 129 5.57 11.62 6.46
CA GLY A 129 6.37 10.57 7.09
C GLY A 129 6.08 9.16 6.62
N GLY A 130 5.25 9.00 5.58
CA GLY A 130 5.03 7.73 4.94
C GLY A 130 5.05 7.83 3.42
N VAL A 131 5.52 6.76 2.79
CA VAL A 131 5.60 6.59 1.35
C VAL A 131 4.90 5.34 0.88
N ILE A 132 4.45 5.36 -0.37
CA ILE A 132 3.76 4.25 -1.04
C ILE A 132 4.40 3.95 -2.39
N ALA A 133 4.56 2.67 -2.70
CA ALA A 133 5.11 2.19 -3.98
C ALA A 133 4.14 1.21 -4.63
N LYS A 134 3.88 1.38 -5.93
CA LYS A 134 3.16 0.37 -6.73
C LYS A 134 4.11 -0.78 -7.06
N ILE A 135 3.63 -2.00 -6.90
CA ILE A 135 4.30 -3.23 -7.33
C ILE A 135 3.35 -4.09 -8.18
N ASP A 136 3.90 -5.12 -8.83
CA ASP A 136 3.09 -6.18 -9.41
C ASP A 136 2.24 -6.84 -8.31
N GLY A 137 0.92 -6.83 -8.49
CA GLY A 137 -0.01 -7.43 -7.55
C GLY A 137 -0.43 -6.55 -6.36
N GLY A 138 -0.01 -5.28 -6.26
CA GLY A 138 -0.50 -4.41 -5.19
C GLY A 138 0.28 -3.13 -4.93
N TYR A 139 0.28 -2.71 -3.67
CA TYR A 139 1.06 -1.58 -3.16
C TYR A 139 1.85 -1.99 -1.93
N LEU A 140 3.06 -1.42 -1.81
CA LEU A 140 3.82 -1.44 -0.57
C LEU A 140 3.68 -0.06 0.09
N VAL A 141 3.51 -0.06 1.40
CA VAL A 141 3.44 1.14 2.22
C VAL A 141 4.54 1.07 3.27
N GLY A 142 5.27 2.16 3.45
CA GLY A 142 6.23 2.33 4.53
C GLY A 142 5.92 3.63 5.26
N ALA A 143 5.86 3.62 6.59
CA ALA A 143 5.70 4.83 7.36
C ALA A 143 6.52 4.79 8.64
N PHE A 144 7.09 5.94 8.99
CA PHE A 144 7.78 6.16 10.25
C PHE A 144 7.10 7.28 11.02
N SER A 145 7.18 7.24 12.35
CA SER A 145 6.73 8.33 13.20
C SER A 145 7.65 8.47 14.40
N GLY A 146 8.38 9.59 14.48
CA GLY A 146 9.25 9.87 15.62
C GLY A 146 10.20 11.06 15.46
N GLY A 147 10.46 11.49 14.23
CA GLY A 147 11.22 12.68 13.89
C GLY A 147 10.35 13.81 13.35
N SER A 148 10.98 14.74 12.64
CA SER A 148 10.25 15.70 11.79
C SER A 148 9.61 15.00 10.59
N GLY A 149 8.62 15.64 9.97
CA GLY A 149 7.92 15.05 8.81
C GLY A 149 8.84 14.65 7.66
N GLN A 150 9.93 15.40 7.41
CA GLN A 150 10.91 15.04 6.38
C GLN A 150 11.80 13.87 6.81
N GLN A 151 12.29 13.87 8.05
CA GLN A 151 13.09 12.75 8.56
C GLN A 151 12.31 11.43 8.55
N ASP A 152 11.03 11.48 8.91
CA ASP A 152 10.15 10.32 8.82
C ASP A 152 10.00 9.83 7.37
N VAL A 153 9.97 10.74 6.38
CA VAL A 153 9.95 10.38 4.94
C VAL A 153 11.26 9.73 4.55
N ASP A 154 12.41 10.33 4.87
CA ASP A 154 13.73 9.84 4.49
C ASP A 154 13.97 8.41 5.03
N VAL A 155 13.56 8.14 6.27
CA VAL A 155 13.60 6.80 6.86
C VAL A 155 12.68 5.82 6.10
N SER A 156 11.48 6.28 5.76
CA SER A 156 10.49 5.43 5.10
C SER A 156 10.85 5.10 3.65
N GLU A 157 11.40 6.06 2.92
CA GLU A 157 11.87 5.89 1.54
C GLU A 157 12.98 4.85 1.47
N LEU A 158 14.00 4.96 2.32
CA LEU A 158 15.15 4.05 2.30
C LEU A 158 14.74 2.58 2.42
N GLY A 159 13.86 2.26 3.39
CA GLY A 159 13.43 0.88 3.56
C GLY A 159 12.42 0.44 2.50
N LEU A 160 11.48 1.31 2.09
CA LEU A 160 10.47 0.96 1.10
C LEU A 160 11.09 0.72 -0.28
N GLU A 161 12.05 1.54 -0.70
CA GLU A 161 12.79 1.35 -1.95
C GLU A 161 13.49 -0.01 -1.96
N TRP A 162 14.22 -0.35 -0.90
CA TRP A 162 14.88 -1.65 -0.78
C TRP A 162 13.89 -2.83 -0.85
N LEU A 163 12.73 -2.70 -0.21
CA LEU A 163 11.70 -3.75 -0.23
C LEU A 163 11.09 -3.87 -1.63
N ALA A 164 10.83 -2.75 -2.31
CA ALA A 164 10.28 -2.75 -3.66
C ALA A 164 11.20 -3.45 -4.67
N GLU A 165 12.53 -3.38 -4.51
CA GLU A 165 13.47 -4.15 -5.34
C GLU A 165 13.26 -5.67 -5.24
N LYS A 166 12.71 -6.19 -4.13
CA LYS A 166 12.44 -7.63 -3.96
C LYS A 166 11.27 -8.14 -4.80
N PHE A 167 10.48 -7.21 -5.33
CA PHE A 167 9.33 -7.51 -6.19
C PHE A 167 9.65 -7.35 -7.68
N LYS A 168 10.84 -6.85 -8.03
CA LYS A 168 11.30 -6.79 -9.41
C LYS A 168 11.82 -8.18 -9.84
N LYS A 169 11.38 -8.65 -11.00
CA LYS A 169 11.83 -9.91 -11.61
C LYS A 169 13.14 -9.73 -12.36
#